data_AF-A0A8C6U5C1-F1
#
_entry.id   AF-A0A8C6U5C1-F1
#
_cell.length_a   1.000
_cell.length_b   1.000
_cell.length_c   1.000
_cell.angle_alpha   90.00
_cell.angle_beta   90.00
_cell.angle_gamma   90.00
#
_symmetry.space_group_name_H-M   'P 1'
#
loop_
_entity.id
_entity.type
_entity.pdbx_description
1 polymer ?
#
loop_
_entity_poly.entity_id
_entity_poly.type
_entity_poly.pdbx_seq_one_letter_code
_entity_poly.pdbx_strand_id
1 'polypeptide(L)' 'MVEQFVGTWKLTSSENFDEYMKAIGVGFATYQMGNVVKPNIVFRARKTIFTFENGKLIQKQTWDGKTT' A
#
# COMPACT_ATOMS: atom_id res chain seq x y z
N MET A 1 7.57 -14.34 0.31
CA MET A 1 8.43 -13.14 0.27
C MET A 1 7.65 -11.86 0.63
N VAL A 2 6.50 -11.57 0.01
CA VAL A 2 5.69 -10.36 0.32
C VAL A 2 5.04 -10.36 1.70
N GLU A 3 4.77 -11.54 2.27
CA GLU A 3 4.14 -11.71 3.59
C GLU A 3 4.90 -11.02 4.73
N GLN A 4 6.23 -10.88 4.62
CA GLN A 4 7.07 -10.21 5.61
C GLN A 4 6.76 -8.71 5.76
N PHE A 5 6.15 -8.09 4.75
CA PHE A 5 5.80 -6.68 4.78
C PHE A 5 4.39 -6.44 5.33
N VAL A 6 3.56 -7.47 5.48
CA VAL A 6 2.18 -7.34 5.95
C VAL A 6 2.15 -6.85 7.40
N GLY A 7 1.43 -5.75 7.64
CA GLY A 7 1.35 -5.13 8.95
C GLY A 7 1.18 -3.62 8.89
N THR A 8 1.19 -3.00 10.06
CA THR A 8 1.12 -1.54 10.22
C THR A 8 2.48 -1.00 10.63
N TRP A 9 3.00 -0.08 9.82
CA TRP A 9 4.34 0.47 9.97
C TRP A 9 4.25 1.95 10.33
N LYS A 10 5.05 2.36 11.32
CA LYS A 10 5.23 3.75 11.69
C LYS A 10 6.42 4.32 10.94
N LEU A 11 6.26 5.52 10.37
CA LEU A 11 7.37 6.25 9.80
C LEU A 11 8.37 6.64 10.90
N THR A 12 9.62 6.20 10.76
CA THR A 12 10.70 6.47 11.73
C THR A 12 11.56 7.67 11.32
N SER A 13 11.91 7.75 10.04
CA SER A 13 12.70 8.85 9.46
C SER A 13 12.19 9.18 8.05
N SER A 14 12.47 10.41 7.61
CA SER A 14 12.16 10.91 6.27
C SER A 14 13.31 11.80 5.82
N GLU A 15 13.89 11.50 4.66
CA GLU A 15 15.03 12.21 4.09
C GLU A 15 14.67 12.68 2.68
N ASN A 16 15.05 13.92 2.33
CA ASN A 16 14.83 14.55 1.01
C ASN A 16 13.36 14.63 0.52
N PHE A 17 12.37 14.45 1.40
CA PHE A 17 10.95 14.54 1.05
C PHE A 17 10.57 15.89 0.42
N ASP A 18 11.10 17.00 0.95
CA ASP A 18 10.83 18.34 0.45
C ASP A 18 11.36 18.57 -0.96
N GLU A 19 12.57 18.10 -1.24
CA GLU A 19 13.20 18.23 -2.55
C GLU A 19 12.43 17.42 -3.59
N TYR A 20 12.02 16.20 -3.22
CA TYR A 20 11.16 15.37 -4.06
C TYR A 20 9.84 16.07 -4.37
N MET A 21 9.15 16.59 -3.36
CA MET A 21 7.85 17.25 -3.53
C MET A 21 7.96 18.52 -4.40
N LYS A 22 9.02 19.32 -4.23
CA LYS A 22 9.30 20.46 -5.11
C LYS A 22 9.57 20.03 -6.55
N ALA A 23 10.35 18.97 -6.76
CA ALA A 23 10.70 18.48 -8.09
C ALA A 23 9.48 18.00 -8.89
N ILE A 24 8.50 17.40 -8.22
CA ILE A 24 7.23 16.99 -8.84
C ILE A 24 6.19 18.14 -8.90
N GLY A 25 6.58 19.38 -8.60
CA GLY A 25 5.74 20.57 -8.74
C GLY A 25 4.69 20.76 -7.64
N VAL A 26 4.83 20.11 -6.48
CA VAL A 26 3.90 20.30 -5.36
C VAL A 26 4.10 21.68 -4.74
N GLY A 27 2.99 22.41 -4.58
CA GLY A 27 2.98 23.76 -4.00
C GLY A 27 3.48 23.81 -2.56
N PHE A 28 4.05 24.96 -2.16
CA PHE A 28 4.74 25.16 -0.88
C PHE A 28 3.94 24.71 0.34
N ALA A 29 2.67 25.12 0.43
CA ALA A 29 1.81 24.78 1.56
C ALA A 29 1.57 23.27 1.70
N THR A 30 1.47 22.55 0.58
CA THR A 30 1.11 21.13 0.56
C THR A 30 2.26 20.24 1.03
N TYR A 31 3.51 20.52 0.64
CA TYR A 31 4.64 19.71 1.09
C TYR A 31 5.03 20.02 2.55
N GLN A 32 4.87 21.28 3.00
CA GLN A 32 5.03 21.66 4.41
C GLN A 32 4.12 20.85 5.33
N MET A 33 2.84 20.68 4.94
CA MET A 33 1.92 19.81 5.68
C MET A 33 2.34 18.34 5.64
N GLY A 34 2.94 17.88 4.54
CA GLY A 34 3.46 16.52 4.43
C GLY A 34 4.54 16.17 5.45
N ASN A 35 5.41 17.13 5.82
CA ASN A 35 6.42 16.92 6.87
C ASN A 35 5.85 16.80 8.28
N VAL A 36 4.71 17.45 8.53
CA VAL A 36 4.05 17.44 9.84
C VAL A 36 3.27 16.13 10.04
N VAL A 37 2.72 15.58 8.96
CA VAL A 37 1.94 14.34 9.00
C VAL A 37 2.88 13.14 9.05
N LYS A 38 2.79 12.35 10.12
CA LYS A 38 3.44 11.04 10.23
C LYS A 38 2.41 9.93 10.00
N PRO A 39 2.26 9.41 8.78
CA PRO A 39 1.26 8.39 8.51
C PRO A 39 1.67 7.03 9.08
N ASN A 40 0.66 6.20 9.37
CA ASN A 40 0.85 4.76 9.52
C ASN A 40 0.65 4.11 8.15
N ILE A 41 1.61 3.34 7.68
CA ILE A 41 1.54 2.64 6.40
C ILE A 41 1.02 1.23 6.67
N VAL A 42 -0.06 0.83 5.99
CA VAL A 42 -0.65 -0.51 6.15
C VAL A 42 -0.44 -1.31 4.87
N PHE A 43 0.37 -2.37 4.95
CA PHE A 43 0.52 -3.31 3.85
C PHE A 43 -0.38 -4.52 4.05
N ARG A 44 -1.07 -4.93 2.98
CA ARG A 44 -1.95 -6.11 2.94
C ARG A 44 -1.58 -6.99 1.76
N ALA A 45 -1.37 -8.28 2.01
CA ALA A 45 -1.22 -9.25 0.94
C ALA A 45 -2.59 -9.76 0.49
N ARG A 46 -2.81 -9.87 -0.82
CA ARG A 46 -3.99 -10.53 -1.38
C ARG A 46 -3.57 -11.78 -2.12
N LYS A 47 -4.28 -12.87 -1.86
CA LYS A 47 -4.15 -14.11 -2.63
C LYS A 47 -5.33 -14.20 -3.59
N THR A 48 -5.03 -14.22 -4.89
CA THR A 48 -6.01 -14.56 -5.93
C THR A 48 -5.71 -15.99 -6.36
N ILE A 49 -6.72 -16.86 -6.27
CA ILE A 49 -6.61 -18.24 -6.74
C ILE A 49 -7.52 -18.36 -7.96
N PHE A 50 -6.93 -18.82 -9.07
CA PHE A 50 -7.69 -19.22 -10.25
C PHE A 50 -7.84 -20.74 -10.21
N THR A 51 -9.09 -21.21 -10.24
CA THR A 51 -9.41 -22.63 -10.30
C THR A 51 -10.14 -22.91 -11.60
N PHE A 52 -9.77 -24.01 -12.27
CA PHE A 52 -10.46 -24.49 -13.46
C PHE A 52 -11.32 -25.69 -13.08
N GLU A 53 -12.64 -25.53 -13.14
CA GLU A 53 -13.61 -26.56 -12.80
C GLU A 53 -14.65 -26.67 -13.93
N ASN A 54 -14.91 -27.89 -14.40
CA ASN A 54 -15.93 -28.20 -15.42
C ASN A 54 -15.86 -27.32 -16.69
N GLY A 55 -14.66 -27.01 -17.19
CA GLY A 55 -14.48 -26.20 -18.39
C GLY A 55 -14.57 -24.69 -18.18
N LYS A 56 -14.79 -24.22 -16.95
CA LYS A 56 -14.89 -22.80 -16.60
C LYS A 56 -13.75 -22.37 -15.69
N LEU A 57 -13.16 -21.22 -16.02
CA LEU A 57 -12.19 -20.56 -15.15
C LEU A 57 -12.93 -19.72 -14.11
N ILE A 58 -12.66 -19.99 -12.84
CA ILE A 58 -13.24 -19.31 -11.68
C ILE A 58 -12.13 -18.61 -10.92
N GLN A 59 -12.29 -17.31 -10.70
CA GLN A 59 -11.40 -16.52 -9.86
C GLN A 59 -12.04 -16.39 -8.47
N LYS A 60 -11.29 -16.74 -7.41
CA LYS A 60 -11.68 -16.49 -6.02
C LYS A 60 -10.66 -15.58 -5.36
N GLN A 61 -11.13 -14.53 -4.69
CA GLN A 61 -10.31 -13.62 -3.91
C GLN A 61 -10.71 -13.71 -2.44
N THR A 62 -9.73 -13.97 -1.58
CA THR A 62 -9.94 -14.00 -0.14
C THR A 62 -9.42 -12.71 0.48
N TRP A 63 -10.25 -12.08 1.31
CA TRP A 63 -9.93 -10.88 2.04
C TRP A 63 -10.43 -10.98 3.49
N ASP A 64 -9.55 -10.78 4.47
CA ASP A 64 -9.88 -10.79 5.91
C ASP A 64 -10.79 -11.96 6.35
N GLY A 65 -10.50 -13.17 5.81
CA GLY A 65 -11.26 -14.39 6.09
C GLY A 65 -12.57 -14.57 5.30
N LYS A 66 -12.99 -13.59 4.48
CA LYS A 66 -14.13 -13.68 3.56
C LYS A 66 -13.66 -14.03 2.15
N THR A 67 -14.36 -14.92 1.46
CA THR A 67 -14.04 -15.31 0.08
C THR A 67 -15.14 -14.80 -0.85
N THR A 68 -14.75 -14.13 -1.93
CA THR A 68 -15.63 -13.67 -3.02
C THR A 68 -15.17 -14.25 -4.35
#